data_AF-A0A7C5FM43-F1
#
_entry.id   AF-A0A7C5FM43-F1
#
_cell.length_a   1.000
_cell.length_b   1.000
_cell.length_c   1.000
_cell.angle_alpha   90.00
_cell.angle_beta   90.00
_cell.angle_gamma   90.00
#
_symmetry.space_group_name_H-M   'P 1'
#
loop_
_entity.id
_entity.type
_entity.pdbx_description
1 polymer ?
#
loop_
_entity_poly.entity_id
_entity_poly.type
_entity_poly.pdbx_seq_one_letter_code
_entity_poly.pdbx_strand_id
1 'polypeptide(L)' 'FSIHVNAYQGVVQLSGFVDSEVNKELAGQIARSVDGVQEVVNNLIVKQ' A
#
# COMPACT_ATOMS: atom_id res chain seq x y z
N PHE A 1 -10.38 -0.51 9.85
CA PHE A 1 -9.43 -0.61 8.73
C PHE A 1 -9.98 0.09 7.50
N SER A 2 -9.26 1.08 6.96
CA SER A 2 -9.63 1.75 5.70
C SER A 2 -8.35 1.97 4.91
N ILE A 3 -8.23 1.32 3.76
CA ILE A 3 -7.10 1.46 2.84
C ILE A 3 -7.62 2.04 1.53
N HIS A 4 -6.98 3.12 1.08
CA HIS A 4 -7.15 3.70 -0.23
C HIS A 4 -5.93 3.36 -1.08
N VAL A 5 -6.21 2.78 -2.25
CA VAL A 5 -5.20 2.42 -3.23
C VAL A 5 -5.44 3.25 -4.48
N ASN A 6 -4.40 3.94 -4.95
CA ASN A 6 -4.43 4.66 -6.21
C ASN A 6 -3.27 4.15 -7.07
N ALA A 7 -3.56 3.68 -8.28
CA ALA A 7 -2.57 3.21 -9.22
C ALA A 7 -2.63 4.07 -10.47
N TYR A 8 -1.54 4.76 -10.78
CA TYR A 8 -1.46 5.64 -11.95
C TYR A 8 -0.09 5.54 -12.62
N GLN A 9 -0.09 5.21 -13.91
CA GLN A 9 1.13 5.07 -14.75
C GLN A 9 2.23 4.17 -14.14
N GLY A 10 1.84 3.06 -13.51
CA GLY A 10 2.78 2.13 -12.86
C GLY A 10 3.24 2.57 -11.47
N VAL A 11 2.77 3.70 -10.95
CA VAL A 11 3.00 4.11 -9.56
C VAL A 11 1.77 3.78 -8.72
N VAL A 12 1.94 2.96 -7.68
CA VAL A 12 0.89 2.63 -6.73
C VAL A 12 1.11 3.39 -5.43
N GLN A 13 0.10 4.14 -5.02
CA GLN A 13 0.04 4.85 -3.75
C GLN A 13 -0.95 4.15 -2.83
N LEU A 14 -0.44 3.68 -1.68
CA LEU A 14 -1.24 3.15 -0.59
C LEU A 14 -1.35 4.22 0.50
N SER A 15 -2.55 4.49 0.96
CA SER A 15 -2.81 5.46 2.03
C SER A 15 -3.96 4.99 2.89
N GLY A 16 -3.95 5.37 4.17
CA GLY A 16 -5.00 4.98 5.11
C GLY A 16 -4.44 4.35 6.39
N PHE A 17 -5.29 3.61 7.08
CA PHE A 17 -5.03 3.13 8.42
C PHE A 17 -5.11 1.61 8.51
N VAL A 18 -4.06 1.02 9.07
CA VAL A 18 -3.93 -0.43 9.30
C VAL A 18 -3.80 -0.74 10.77
N ASP A 19 -4.13 -1.97 11.15
CA ASP A 19 -4.16 -2.38 12.56
C ASP A 19 -2.81 -2.95 13.05
N SER A 20 -1.83 -3.15 12.15
CA SER A 20 -0.49 -3.64 12.49
C SER A 20 0.56 -3.28 11.43
N GLU A 21 1.84 -3.23 11.83
CA GLU A 21 2.97 -3.07 10.90
C GLU A 21 3.04 -4.22 9.88
N VAL A 22 2.68 -5.44 10.29
CA VAL A 22 2.64 -6.60 9.37
C VAL A 22 1.66 -6.35 8.22
N ASN A 23 0.48 -5.80 8.52
CA ASN A 23 -0.51 -5.45 7.49
C ASN A 23 0.00 -4.33 6.56
N LYS A 24 0.78 -3.38 7.09
CA LYS A 24 1.42 -2.33 6.28
C LYS A 24 2.43 -2.90 5.30
N GLU A 25 3.32 -3.79 5.76
CA GLU A 25 4.31 -4.43 4.89
C GLU A 25 3.65 -5.31 3.84
N LEU A 26 2.67 -6.14 4.24
CA LEU A 26 1.96 -7.03 3.32
C LEU A 26 1.25 -6.24 2.21
N ALA A 27 0.59 -5.13 2.56
CA ALA A 27 -0.05 -4.27 1.57
C ALA A 27 0.94 -3.67 0.57
N GLY A 28 2.14 -3.31 1.02
CA GLY A 28 3.23 -2.85 0.15
C GLY A 28 3.74 -3.95 -0.80
N GLN A 29 3.90 -5.18 -0.29
CA GLN A 29 4.32 -6.32 -1.11
C GLN A 29 3.27 -6.70 -2.16
N ILE A 30 2.00 -6.75 -1.77
CA ILE A 30 0.89 -7.04 -2.68
C ILE A 30 0.85 -6.00 -3.79
N ALA A 31 0.95 -4.72 -3.46
CA ALA A 31 0.98 -3.65 -4.47
C ALA A 31 2.18 -3.78 -5.42
N ARG A 32 3.36 -4.21 -4.94
CA ARG A 32 4.54 -4.44 -5.80
C ARG A 32 4.40 -5.65 -6.71
N SER A 33 3.62 -6.65 -6.29
CA SER A 33 3.39 -7.86 -7.08
C SER A 33 2.41 -7.67 -8.23
N VAL A 34 1.75 -6.51 -8.33
CA VAL A 34 0.84 -6.23 -9.44
C VAL A 34 1.64 -5.97 -10.71
N ASP A 35 1.31 -6.69 -11.78
CA ASP A 35 1.98 -6.55 -13.07
C ASP A 35 1.83 -5.13 -13.63
N GLY A 36 2.96 -4.54 -14.05
CA GLY A 36 3.04 -3.17 -14.55
C GLY A 36 3.31 -2.11 -13.48
N VAL A 37 3.46 -2.51 -12.22
CA VAL A 37 3.89 -1.60 -11.15
C VAL A 37 5.41 -1.40 -11.21
N GLN A 38 5.79 -0.14 -11.37
CA GLN A 38 7.17 0.33 -11.38
C GLN A 38 7.58 0.85 -10.00
N GLU A 39 6.66 1.48 -9.28
CA GLU A 39 6.94 2.08 -7.97
C GLU A 39 5.74 1.91 -7.02
N VAL A 40 6.05 1.71 -5.73
CA VAL A 40 5.03 1.62 -4.67
C VAL A 40 5.39 2.56 -3.54
N VAL A 41 4.50 3.53 -3.32
CA VAL A 41 4.57 4.50 -2.22
C VAL A 41 3.59 4.06 -1.14
N ASN A 42 4.13 3.60 -0.01
CA ASN A 42 3.33 3.09 1.10
C ASN A 42 3.25 4.12 2.23
N ASN A 43 2.15 4.87 2.26
CA ASN A 43 1.81 5.88 3.28
C ASN A 43 0.76 5.36 4.27
N LEU A 44 0.74 4.05 4.53
CA LEU A 44 -0.16 3.48 5.53
C LEU A 44 0.31 3.82 6.95
N ILE A 45 -0.64 4.18 7.81
CA ILE A 45 -0.41 4.53 9.21
C ILE A 45 -0.96 3.39 10.08
N VAL A 46 -0.15 2.90 11.00
CA VAL A 46 -0.60 1.89 11.97
C VAL A 46 -1.36 2.59 13.08
N LYS A 47 -2.64 2.22 13.26
CA LYS A 47 -3.43 2.61 14.44
C LYS A 47 -3.02 1.70 15.60
N GLN A 48 -2.54 2.29 16.69
CA GLN A 48 -2.30 1.61 17.96
C GLN A 48 -3.61 1.35 18.71
#